data_AF-A0AA40HH35-F1
#
_entry.id   AF-A0AA40HH35-F1
#
_cell.length_a   1.000
_cell.length_b   1.000
_cell.length_c   1.000
_cell.angle_alpha   90.00
_cell.angle_beta   90.00
_cell.angle_gamma   90.00
#
_symmetry.space_group_name_H-M   'P 1'
#
loop_
_entity.id
_entity.type
_entity.pdbx_description
1 polymer ?
#
loop_
_entity_poly.entity_id
_entity_poly.type
_entity_poly.pdbx_seq_one_letter_code
_entity_poly.pdbx_strand_id
1 'polypeptide(L)'
;MNNSLEYLAYPVIVSNHRQSTDFRKKLDFGHYISHKNRIQIVKPAVDTKPPVAHTNHILKLGKLQGEQKRINKIEYENKQLCQKIANAHRGPAKVDCWNEYFSKSLNRETRNRDLVRITMENQGILKRLDDRKPNYDRRLSEMDWQARGDSGMFLRVHRVCLCSEQSQIQDVISEIQQSIFSPKMNRLLTTEQRQEKALGFLSRLESPDMPTWLNAQS
;
A
#
# COMPACT_ATOMS: atom_id res chain seq x y z
N MET A 1 -31.97 107.53 97.68
CA MET A 1 -30.85 107.42 96.72
C MET A 1 -30.47 105.96 96.62
N ASN A 2 -30.46 105.43 95.39
CA ASN A 2 -29.59 104.34 94.90
C ASN A 2 -29.92 102.92 95.43
N ASN A 3 -30.05 101.84 94.66
CA ASN A 3 -29.92 101.51 93.24
C ASN A 3 -30.69 100.18 93.06
N SER A 4 -31.78 100.11 92.28
CA SER A 4 -32.34 98.80 91.88
C SER A 4 -31.56 98.32 90.67
N LEU A 5 -30.49 97.57 90.94
CA LEU A 5 -29.67 96.94 89.91
C LEU A 5 -30.52 95.84 89.26
N GLU A 6 -31.19 96.20 88.17
CA GLU A 6 -32.03 95.31 87.38
C GLU A 6 -31.12 94.30 86.68
N TYR A 7 -30.98 93.13 87.29
CA TYR A 7 -30.15 92.05 86.78
C TYR A 7 -30.84 91.44 85.55
N LEU A 8 -30.45 91.90 84.35
CA LEU A 8 -30.86 91.30 83.09
C LEU A 8 -30.20 89.92 82.96
N ALA A 9 -30.82 88.91 83.57
CA ALA A 9 -30.46 87.53 83.37
C ALA A 9 -30.88 87.10 81.97
N TYR A 10 -29.96 87.19 81.01
CA TYR A 10 -30.15 86.57 79.71
C TYR A 10 -30.17 85.04 79.87
N PRO A 11 -31.17 84.33 79.34
CA PRO A 11 -31.22 82.89 79.43
C PRO A 11 -30.00 82.30 78.72
N VAL A 12 -29.23 81.47 79.44
CA VAL A 12 -28.12 80.71 78.85
C VAL A 12 -28.74 79.73 77.86
N ILE A 13 -28.61 80.04 76.56
CA ILE A 13 -28.99 79.10 75.49
C ILE A 13 -27.92 78.01 75.45
N VAL A 14 -28.06 77.00 76.31
CA VAL A 14 -27.27 75.77 76.20
C VAL A 14 -27.84 74.99 75.02
N SER A 15 -26.99 74.63 74.06
CA SER A 15 -27.39 73.82 72.91
C SER A 15 -27.92 72.46 73.40
N ASN A 16 -29.24 72.31 73.43
CA ASN A 16 -29.89 71.07 73.85
C ASN A 16 -29.64 70.00 72.77
N HIS A 17 -28.62 69.16 72.94
CA HIS A 17 -28.23 68.15 71.94
C HIS A 17 -29.35 67.15 71.56
N ARG A 18 -30.44 67.10 72.35
CA ARG A 18 -31.61 66.23 72.10
C ARG A 18 -32.67 66.87 71.20
N GLN A 19 -32.63 68.17 70.95
CA GLN A 19 -33.60 68.86 70.11
C GLN A 19 -32.98 69.15 68.73
N SER A 20 -32.71 68.10 67.96
CA SER A 20 -32.43 68.27 66.53
C SER A 20 -33.72 68.68 65.84
N THR A 21 -33.79 69.93 65.37
CA THR A 21 -34.93 70.43 64.62
C THR A 21 -35.10 69.63 63.33
N ASP A 22 -36.34 69.46 62.86
CA ASP A 22 -36.59 68.74 61.60
C ASP A 22 -35.93 69.42 60.40
N PHE A 23 -35.67 70.72 60.49
CA PHE A 23 -34.87 71.45 59.51
C PHE A 23 -33.41 70.95 59.46
N ARG A 24 -32.77 70.74 60.61
CA ARG A 24 -31.41 70.17 60.69
C ARG A 24 -31.36 68.77 60.04
N LYS A 25 -32.35 67.92 60.34
CA LYS A 25 -32.47 66.58 59.75
C LYS A 25 -32.61 66.62 58.22
N LYS A 26 -33.39 67.57 57.68
CA LYS A 26 -33.54 67.76 56.22
C LYS A 26 -32.24 68.20 55.56
N LEU A 27 -31.48 69.09 56.20
CA LEU A 27 -30.15 69.51 55.72
C LEU A 27 -29.15 68.36 55.76
N ASP A 28 -29.10 67.62 56.86
CA ASP A 28 -28.21 66.46 57.02
C ASP A 28 -28.53 65.37 55.98
N PHE A 29 -29.82 65.16 55.69
CA PHE A 29 -30.26 64.27 54.63
C PHE A 29 -29.80 64.74 53.24
N GLY A 30 -29.90 66.03 52.93
CA GLY A 30 -29.39 66.59 51.67
C GLY A 30 -27.88 66.41 51.51
N HIS A 31 -27.11 66.62 52.58
CA HIS A 31 -25.66 66.36 52.59
C HIS A 31 -25.35 64.88 52.41
N TYR A 32 -26.10 64.00 53.06
CA TYR A 32 -25.95 62.55 52.93
C TYR A 32 -26.20 62.09 51.49
N ILE A 33 -27.28 62.55 50.85
CA ILE A 33 -27.59 62.23 49.45
C ILE A 33 -26.49 62.75 48.51
N SER A 34 -26.04 63.98 48.70
CA SER A 34 -24.98 64.58 47.88
C SER A 34 -23.65 63.85 48.04
N HIS A 35 -23.29 63.47 49.27
CA HIS A 35 -22.11 62.68 49.56
C HIS A 35 -22.17 61.29 48.91
N LYS A 36 -23.32 60.61 49.01
CA LYS A 36 -23.54 59.31 48.36
C LYS A 36 -23.41 59.41 46.83
N ASN A 37 -23.96 60.46 46.22
CA ASN A 37 -23.84 60.71 44.78
C ASN A 37 -22.36 60.95 44.40
N ARG A 38 -21.60 61.70 45.20
CA ARG A 38 -20.17 61.91 44.96
C ARG A 38 -19.38 60.60 45.06
N ILE A 39 -19.66 59.75 46.04
CA ILE A 39 -19.03 58.42 46.15
C ILE A 39 -19.29 57.57 44.92
N GLN A 40 -20.51 57.58 44.38
CA GLN A 40 -20.86 56.80 43.19
C GLN A 40 -20.19 57.29 41.90
N ILE A 41 -19.94 58.61 41.80
CA ILE A 41 -19.35 59.22 40.59
C ILE A 41 -17.82 59.21 40.63
N VAL A 42 -17.23 59.26 41.83
CA VAL A 42 -15.78 59.22 42.01
C VAL A 42 -15.22 57.93 41.43
N LYS A 43 -14.29 58.07 40.48
CA LYS A 43 -13.54 56.94 39.96
C LYS A 43 -12.51 56.50 41.01
N PRO A 44 -12.33 55.19 41.23
CA PRO A 44 -11.31 54.70 42.15
C PRO A 44 -9.92 55.12 41.66
N ALA A 45 -9.03 55.48 42.60
CA ALA A 45 -7.67 55.90 42.29
C ALA A 45 -6.80 54.75 41.75
N VAL A 46 -7.16 53.51 42.09
CA VAL A 46 -6.51 52.28 41.63
C VAL A 46 -7.49 51.53 40.75
N ASP A 47 -7.07 51.12 39.56
CA ASP A 47 -7.85 50.23 38.72
C ASP A 47 -7.85 48.83 39.35
N THR A 48 -9.00 48.43 39.89
CA THR A 48 -9.22 47.08 40.44
C THR A 48 -9.95 46.18 39.45
N LYS A 49 -10.05 46.56 38.17
CA LYS A 49 -10.69 45.71 37.17
C LYS A 49 -9.81 44.48 36.92
N PRO A 50 -10.44 43.31 36.70
CA PRO A 50 -9.69 42.15 36.26
C PRO A 50 -9.02 42.46 34.91
N PRO A 51 -7.79 41.97 34.69
CA PRO A 51 -7.13 42.12 33.40
C PRO A 51 -7.97 41.46 32.29
N VAL A 52 -7.91 42.03 31.07
CA VAL A 52 -8.66 41.54 29.93
C VAL A 52 -8.27 40.09 29.64
N ALA A 53 -9.25 39.19 29.74
CA ALA A 53 -9.06 37.79 29.43
C ALA A 53 -8.83 37.61 27.92
N HIS A 54 -7.58 37.33 27.53
CA HIS A 54 -7.26 37.00 26.14
C HIS A 54 -7.72 35.57 25.82
N THR A 55 -8.81 35.45 25.06
CA THR A 55 -9.41 34.17 24.65
C THR A 55 -8.40 33.23 23.99
N ASN A 56 -7.46 33.76 23.21
CA ASN A 56 -6.41 32.97 22.54
C ASN A 56 -5.39 32.34 23.51
N HIS A 57 -5.22 32.89 24.72
CA HIS A 57 -4.37 32.30 25.76
C HIS A 57 -5.11 31.21 26.55
N ILE A 58 -6.43 31.39 26.71
CA ILE A 58 -7.31 30.46 27.43
C ILE A 58 -7.64 29.25 26.55
N LEU A 59 -7.93 29.49 25.27
CA LEU A 59 -8.32 28.50 24.28
C LEU A 59 -7.23 28.38 23.21
N LYS A 60 -6.43 27.32 23.31
CA LYS A 60 -5.41 26.98 22.31
C LYS A 60 -6.04 26.33 21.09
N LEU A 61 -6.72 27.13 20.27
CA LEU A 61 -7.51 26.68 19.11
C LEU A 61 -6.73 25.78 18.14
N GLY A 62 -5.46 26.10 17.87
CA GLY A 62 -4.61 25.28 16.99
C GLY A 62 -4.35 23.88 17.53
N LYS A 63 -4.25 23.72 18.85
CA LYS A 63 -4.11 22.39 19.48
C LYS A 63 -5.40 21.60 19.32
N LEU A 64 -6.55 22.21 19.64
CA LEU A 64 -7.87 21.57 19.49
C LEU A 64 -8.14 21.15 18.04
N GLN A 65 -7.78 21.99 17.07
CA GLN A 65 -7.91 21.66 15.66
C GLN A 65 -6.99 20.52 15.23
N GLY A 66 -5.76 20.47 15.76
CA GLY A 66 -4.82 19.36 15.53
C GLY A 66 -5.33 18.03 16.08
N GLU A 67 -5.82 18.04 17.32
CA GLU A 67 -6.43 16.85 17.94
C GLU A 67 -7.66 16.39 17.16
N GLN A 68 -8.54 17.31 16.74
CA GLN A 68 -9.71 16.96 15.93
C GLN A 68 -9.32 16.30 14.60
N LYS A 69 -8.29 16.82 13.90
CA LYS A 69 -7.79 16.21 12.65
C LYS A 69 -7.23 14.81 12.90
N ARG A 70 -6.51 14.61 14.00
CA ARG A 70 -5.97 13.30 14.40
C ARG A 70 -7.09 12.31 14.71
N ILE A 71 -8.10 12.72 15.47
CA ILE A 71 -9.27 11.91 15.81
C ILE A 71 -10.01 11.51 14.52
N ASN A 72 -10.31 12.47 13.63
CA ASN A 72 -11.00 12.19 12.37
C ASN A 72 -10.24 11.17 11.51
N LYS A 73 -8.90 11.25 11.50
CA LYS A 73 -8.05 10.27 10.78
C LYS A 73 -8.18 8.87 11.40
N ILE A 74 -8.10 8.77 12.72
CA ILE A 74 -8.25 7.50 13.45
C ILE A 74 -9.63 6.90 13.21
N GLU A 75 -10.69 7.70 13.28
CA GLU A 75 -12.06 7.25 13.04
C GLU A 75 -12.27 6.74 11.61
N TYR A 76 -11.70 7.44 10.63
CA TYR A 76 -11.72 7.00 9.24
C TYR A 76 -11.02 5.65 9.06
N GLU A 77 -9.81 5.50 9.61
CA GLU A 77 -9.03 4.26 9.56
C GLU A 77 -9.74 3.11 10.28
N ASN A 78 -10.34 3.37 11.45
CA ASN A 78 -11.13 2.40 12.20
C ASN A 78 -12.35 1.95 11.41
N LYS A 79 -13.06 2.86 10.72
CA LYS A 79 -14.18 2.50 9.85
C LYS A 79 -13.74 1.58 8.70
N GLN A 80 -12.61 1.89 8.06
CA GLN A 80 -12.05 1.03 7.00
C GLN A 80 -11.64 -0.34 7.55
N LEU A 81 -11.03 -0.39 8.73
CA LEU A 81 -10.63 -1.63 9.38
C LEU A 81 -11.85 -2.48 9.75
N CYS A 82 -12.87 -1.90 10.37
CA CYS A 82 -14.13 -2.59 10.68
C CYS A 82 -14.80 -3.14 9.43
N GLN A 83 -14.78 -2.39 8.31
CA GLN A 83 -15.30 -2.90 7.04
C GLN A 83 -14.49 -4.11 6.55
N LYS A 84 -13.16 -4.07 6.62
CA LYS A 84 -12.29 -5.20 6.23
C LYS A 84 -12.52 -6.43 7.11
N ILE A 85 -12.63 -6.24 8.43
CA ILE A 85 -12.93 -7.31 9.39
C ILE A 85 -14.30 -7.90 9.07
N ALA A 86 -15.32 -7.07 8.89
CA ALA A 86 -16.68 -7.55 8.58
C ALA A 86 -16.73 -8.28 7.23
N ASN A 87 -15.96 -7.84 6.23
CA ASN A 87 -15.83 -8.53 4.95
C ASN A 87 -15.13 -9.88 5.10
N ALA A 88 -14.05 -9.95 5.90
CA ALA A 88 -13.35 -11.20 6.19
C ALA A 88 -14.22 -12.20 6.97
N HIS A 89 -15.05 -11.71 7.90
CA HIS A 89 -15.99 -12.55 8.65
C HIS A 89 -17.17 -13.04 7.79
N ARG A 90 -17.66 -12.23 6.83
CA ARG A 90 -18.79 -12.61 5.98
C ARG A 90 -18.39 -13.48 4.78
N GLY A 91 -17.19 -13.29 4.24
CA GLY A 91 -16.73 -14.05 3.08
C GLY A 91 -16.40 -15.51 3.44
N PRO A 92 -16.51 -16.45 2.49
CA PRO A 92 -15.91 -17.78 2.67
C PRO A 92 -14.41 -17.60 2.93
N ALA A 93 -13.85 -18.35 3.89
CA ALA A 93 -12.43 -18.31 4.22
C ALA A 93 -11.59 -18.76 3.01
N LYS A 94 -11.27 -17.81 2.12
CA LYS A 94 -10.38 -18.04 0.99
C LYS A 94 -8.96 -17.94 1.51
N VAL A 95 -8.39 -19.09 1.86
CA VAL A 95 -6.97 -19.19 2.18
C VAL A 95 -6.18 -18.86 0.91
N ASP A 96 -5.34 -17.81 0.95
CA ASP A 96 -4.52 -17.40 -0.19
C ASP A 96 -3.26 -18.29 -0.38
N CYS A 97 -3.23 -19.48 0.23
CA CYS A 97 -2.07 -20.39 0.27
C CYS A 97 -1.60 -20.89 -1.11
N TRP A 98 -2.17 -20.35 -2.18
CA TRP A 98 -1.73 -20.48 -3.56
C TRP A 98 -0.88 -19.26 -3.93
N ASN A 99 0.08 -18.89 -3.08
CA ASN A 99 1.18 -18.08 -3.58
C ASN A 99 2.04 -19.03 -4.42
N GLU A 100 1.87 -19.00 -5.74
CA GLU A 100 2.81 -19.64 -6.69
C GLU A 100 4.17 -18.94 -6.53
N TYR A 101 4.89 -19.29 -5.47
CA TYR A 101 6.31 -19.00 -5.36
C TYR A 101 6.98 -19.82 -6.47
N PHE A 102 7.11 -19.21 -7.64
CA PHE A 102 8.01 -19.71 -8.68
C PHE A 102 9.38 -19.82 -8.03
N SER A 103 9.85 -21.06 -7.81
CA SER A 103 11.19 -21.30 -7.28
C SER A 103 12.20 -20.77 -8.29
N LYS A 104 12.68 -19.55 -8.06
CA LYS A 104 13.71 -18.92 -8.89
C LYS A 104 15.05 -19.54 -8.53
N SER A 105 15.33 -20.74 -9.04
CA SER A 105 16.68 -21.29 -8.97
C SER A 105 17.56 -20.55 -9.96
N LEU A 106 18.69 -20.00 -9.51
CA LEU A 106 19.68 -19.33 -10.37
C LEU A 106 20.13 -20.22 -11.55
N ASN A 107 20.13 -21.54 -11.34
CA ASN A 107 20.55 -22.54 -12.33
C ASN A 107 19.42 -22.98 -13.31
N ARG A 108 18.24 -22.36 -13.27
CA ARG A 108 17.12 -22.74 -14.15
C ARG A 108 17.45 -22.53 -15.62
N GLU A 109 18.09 -21.40 -15.91
CA GLU A 109 18.44 -21.00 -17.27
C GLU A 109 19.46 -21.94 -17.89
N THR A 110 20.55 -22.22 -17.16
CA THR A 110 21.58 -23.18 -17.60
C THR A 110 20.99 -24.57 -17.82
N ARG A 111 20.15 -25.06 -16.90
CA ARG A 111 19.46 -26.35 -17.05
C ARG A 111 18.58 -26.38 -18.31
N ASN A 112 17.86 -25.31 -18.60
CA ASN A 112 17.02 -25.23 -19.79
C ASN A 112 17.85 -25.24 -21.08
N ARG A 113 18.98 -24.52 -21.13
CA ARG A 113 19.90 -24.54 -22.27
C ARG A 113 20.49 -25.92 -22.52
N ASP A 114 20.90 -26.60 -21.45
CA ASP A 114 21.41 -27.97 -21.54
C ASP A 114 20.33 -28.94 -22.03
N LEU A 115 19.08 -28.81 -21.54
CA LEU A 115 17.95 -29.61 -22.01
C LEU A 115 17.69 -29.41 -23.50
N VAL A 116 17.72 -28.17 -23.99
CA VAL A 116 17.55 -27.87 -25.42
C VAL A 116 18.69 -28.49 -26.24
N ARG A 117 19.95 -28.32 -25.81
CA ARG A 117 21.12 -28.90 -26.48
C ARG A 117 21.00 -30.42 -26.60
N ILE A 118 20.73 -31.11 -25.49
CA ILE A 118 20.57 -32.57 -25.44
C ILE A 118 19.43 -33.01 -26.36
N THR A 119 18.32 -32.27 -26.38
CA THR A 119 17.17 -32.58 -27.24
C THR A 119 17.54 -32.49 -28.72
N MET A 120 18.27 -31.45 -29.13
CA MET A 120 18.73 -31.30 -30.52
C MET A 120 19.72 -32.40 -30.92
N GLU A 121 20.64 -32.76 -30.03
CA GLU A 121 21.58 -33.86 -30.24
C GLU A 121 20.86 -35.20 -30.41
N ASN A 122 19.88 -35.48 -29.54
CA ASN A 122 19.04 -36.68 -29.60
C ASN A 122 18.22 -36.74 -30.89
N GLN A 123 17.65 -35.63 -31.35
CA GLN A 123 16.98 -35.56 -32.66
C GLN A 123 17.93 -35.85 -33.81
N GLY A 124 19.17 -35.35 -33.74
CA GLY A 124 20.21 -35.67 -34.72
C GLY A 124 20.57 -37.16 -34.73
N ILE A 125 20.64 -37.81 -33.56
CA ILE A 125 20.86 -39.25 -33.44
C ILE A 125 19.69 -40.02 -34.06
N LEU A 126 18.46 -39.66 -33.73
CA LEU A 126 17.26 -40.31 -34.27
C LEU A 126 17.21 -40.24 -35.80
N LYS A 127 17.49 -39.07 -36.39
CA LYS A 127 17.59 -38.93 -37.86
C LYS A 127 18.63 -39.86 -38.45
N ARG A 128 19.82 -39.96 -37.85
CA ARG A 128 20.86 -40.88 -38.32
C ARG A 128 20.47 -42.36 -38.21
N LEU A 129 19.67 -42.72 -37.21
CA LEU A 129 19.15 -44.08 -37.05
C LEU A 129 18.07 -44.38 -38.09
N ASP A 130 17.19 -43.41 -38.37
CA ASP A 130 16.12 -43.52 -39.35
C ASP A 130 16.67 -43.58 -40.80
N ASP A 131 17.62 -42.71 -41.13
CA ASP A 131 18.27 -42.67 -42.45
C ASP A 131 19.10 -43.94 -42.75
N ARG A 132 19.52 -44.66 -41.70
CA ARG A 132 20.32 -45.88 -41.85
C ARG A 132 19.42 -47.04 -42.31
N LYS A 133 19.49 -47.34 -43.61
CA LYS A 133 18.88 -48.56 -44.16
C LYS A 133 19.48 -49.82 -43.52
N PRO A 134 18.67 -50.85 -43.24
CA PRO A 134 19.18 -52.13 -42.77
C PRO A 134 20.10 -52.76 -43.82
N ASN A 135 21.25 -53.28 -43.39
CA ASN A 135 22.25 -53.91 -44.26
C ASN A 135 21.81 -55.31 -44.76
N TYR A 136 20.76 -55.88 -44.16
CA TYR A 136 20.18 -57.14 -44.60
C TYR A 136 18.74 -56.92 -45.01
N ASP A 137 18.32 -57.62 -46.07
CA ASP A 137 16.91 -57.65 -46.45
C ASP A 137 16.17 -58.49 -45.41
N ARG A 138 15.32 -57.80 -44.64
CA ARG A 138 14.48 -58.41 -43.60
C ARG A 138 13.64 -59.55 -44.17
N ARG A 139 13.10 -59.40 -45.38
CA ARG A 139 12.22 -60.39 -45.99
C ARG A 139 12.99 -61.64 -46.39
N LEU A 140 14.17 -61.47 -46.97
CA LEU A 140 15.04 -62.60 -47.32
C LEU A 140 15.58 -63.32 -46.08
N SER A 141 15.92 -62.57 -45.03
CA SER A 141 16.32 -63.15 -43.74
C SER A 141 15.18 -63.96 -43.12
N GLU A 142 13.95 -63.41 -43.07
CA GLU A 142 12.78 -64.12 -42.57
C GLU A 142 12.44 -65.38 -43.38
N MET A 143 12.64 -65.36 -44.70
CA MET A 143 12.47 -66.52 -45.56
C MET A 143 13.57 -67.57 -45.38
N ASP A 144 14.84 -67.15 -45.21
CA ASP A 144 15.96 -68.04 -44.89
C ASP A 144 15.76 -68.70 -43.51
N TRP A 145 15.26 -67.94 -42.52
CA TRP A 145 14.85 -68.47 -41.22
C TRP A 145 13.72 -69.50 -41.31
N GLN A 146 12.74 -69.29 -42.20
CA GLN A 146 11.65 -70.26 -42.43
C GLN A 146 12.13 -71.49 -43.21
N ALA A 147 13.04 -71.31 -44.17
CA ALA A 147 13.58 -72.38 -45.01
C ALA A 147 14.54 -73.30 -44.23
N ARG A 148 15.22 -72.78 -43.19
CA ARG A 148 16.12 -73.56 -42.32
C ARG A 148 15.42 -74.60 -41.43
N GLY A 149 14.09 -74.65 -41.42
CA GLY A 149 13.32 -75.74 -40.81
C GLY A 149 13.31 -75.73 -39.28
N ASP A 150 12.12 -75.85 -38.71
CA ASP A 150 11.82 -75.88 -37.28
C ASP A 150 12.86 -76.56 -36.37
N SER A 151 13.39 -75.80 -35.42
CA SER A 151 13.81 -76.29 -34.10
C SER A 151 13.83 -75.16 -33.07
N GLY A 152 12.74 -74.40 -32.98
CA GLY A 152 12.68 -73.26 -32.07
C GLY A 152 11.29 -72.70 -31.84
N MET A 153 10.42 -73.48 -31.20
CA MET A 153 9.12 -73.03 -30.67
C MET A 153 9.25 -71.83 -29.71
N PHE A 154 10.47 -71.45 -29.33
CA PHE A 154 10.82 -70.36 -28.44
C PHE A 154 10.71 -68.95 -29.05
N LEU A 155 10.78 -68.78 -30.38
CA LEU A 155 10.83 -67.45 -31.01
C LEU A 155 9.48 -66.90 -31.50
N ARG A 156 8.41 -67.72 -31.57
CA ARG A 156 7.07 -67.21 -31.93
C ARG A 156 6.50 -66.27 -30.85
N VAL A 157 6.69 -66.61 -29.58
CA VAL A 157 6.24 -65.78 -28.45
C VAL A 157 7.05 -64.48 -28.37
N HIS A 158 8.36 -64.54 -28.65
CA HIS A 158 9.22 -63.35 -28.64
C HIS A 158 9.02 -62.42 -29.85
N ARG A 159 8.53 -62.93 -30.99
CA ARG A 159 8.33 -62.16 -32.23
C ARG A 159 7.06 -61.31 -32.23
N VAL A 160 5.96 -61.80 -31.62
CA VAL A 160 4.77 -60.97 -31.37
C VAL A 160 5.11 -59.89 -30.35
N CYS A 161 5.91 -60.23 -29.32
CA CYS A 161 6.35 -59.29 -28.28
C CYS A 161 7.22 -58.16 -28.83
N LEU A 162 8.22 -58.46 -29.68
CA LEU A 162 9.13 -57.43 -30.21
C LEU A 162 8.43 -56.46 -31.21
N CYS A 163 7.42 -56.91 -31.95
CA CYS A 163 6.63 -56.02 -32.83
C CYS A 163 5.63 -55.17 -32.04
N SER A 164 4.99 -55.72 -30.99
CA SER A 164 4.17 -54.91 -30.07
C SER A 164 5.03 -53.92 -29.28
N GLU A 165 6.23 -54.31 -28.86
CA GLU A 165 7.18 -53.44 -28.17
C GLU A 165 7.71 -52.34 -29.08
N GLN A 166 8.02 -52.61 -30.34
CA GLN A 166 8.42 -51.55 -31.27
C GLN A 166 7.30 -50.55 -31.55
N SER A 167 6.04 -50.99 -31.67
CA SER A 167 4.89 -50.08 -31.81
C SER A 167 4.69 -49.25 -30.54
N GLN A 168 4.73 -49.90 -29.36
CA GLN A 168 4.60 -49.22 -28.07
C GLN A 168 5.75 -48.23 -27.83
N ILE A 169 6.97 -48.55 -28.24
CA ILE A 169 8.12 -47.64 -28.14
C ILE A 169 7.92 -46.44 -29.07
N GLN A 170 7.43 -46.62 -30.30
CA GLN A 170 7.13 -45.51 -31.21
C GLN A 170 5.97 -44.64 -30.69
N ASP A 171 4.95 -45.24 -30.10
CA ASP A 171 3.83 -44.53 -29.46
C ASP A 171 4.31 -43.73 -28.24
N VAL A 172 5.14 -44.32 -27.37
CA VAL A 172 5.75 -43.65 -26.21
C VAL A 172 6.71 -42.54 -26.64
N ILE A 173 7.50 -42.74 -27.70
CA ILE A 173 8.36 -41.69 -28.27
C ILE A 173 7.51 -40.53 -28.80
N SER A 174 6.38 -40.82 -29.46
CA SER A 174 5.46 -39.82 -30.00
C SER A 174 4.76 -39.03 -28.88
N GLU A 175 4.37 -39.70 -27.80
CA GLU A 175 3.74 -39.11 -26.62
C GLU A 175 4.72 -38.25 -25.81
N ILE A 176 5.97 -38.71 -25.66
CA ILE A 176 7.06 -37.93 -25.06
C ILE A 176 7.36 -36.70 -25.92
N GLN A 177 7.44 -36.84 -27.25
CA GLN A 177 7.62 -35.71 -28.16
C GLN A 177 6.48 -34.69 -28.03
N GLN A 178 5.22 -35.12 -27.92
CA GLN A 178 4.08 -34.21 -27.72
C GLN A 178 4.10 -33.52 -26.35
N SER A 179 4.59 -34.19 -25.29
CA SER A 179 4.73 -33.60 -23.96
C SER A 179 5.86 -32.55 -23.90
N ILE A 180 6.98 -32.79 -24.60
CA ILE A 180 8.13 -31.89 -24.67
C ILE A 180 7.84 -30.71 -25.63
N PHE A 181 7.15 -30.96 -26.74
CA PHE A 181 6.69 -29.96 -27.72
C PHE A 181 5.26 -29.47 -27.45
N SER A 182 4.89 -29.31 -26.18
CA SER A 182 3.64 -28.62 -25.86
C SER A 182 3.62 -27.25 -26.59
N PRO A 183 2.51 -26.83 -27.23
CA PRO A 183 2.42 -25.56 -27.97
C PRO A 183 2.87 -24.34 -27.15
N LYS A 184 2.84 -24.46 -25.81
CA LYS A 184 3.33 -23.47 -24.85
C LYS A 184 4.86 -23.29 -24.89
N MET A 185 5.65 -24.36 -25.08
CA MET A 185 7.12 -24.30 -25.20
C MET A 185 7.57 -23.72 -26.56
N ASN A 186 6.90 -24.10 -27.65
CA ASN A 186 7.18 -23.54 -28.99
C ASN A 186 6.82 -22.04 -29.10
N ARG A 187 5.80 -21.58 -28.37
CA ARG A 187 5.50 -20.14 -28.23
C ARG A 187 6.60 -19.39 -27.48
N LEU A 188 7.19 -19.97 -26.44
CA LEU A 188 8.25 -19.33 -25.65
C LEU A 188 9.55 -19.17 -26.44
N LEU A 189 9.95 -20.21 -27.18
CA LEU A 189 11.13 -20.16 -28.06
C LEU A 189 10.98 -19.14 -29.21
N THR A 190 9.77 -19.00 -29.78
CA THR A 190 9.51 -18.03 -30.87
C THR A 190 9.38 -16.58 -30.36
N THR A 191 8.95 -16.36 -29.12
CA THR A 191 8.96 -15.03 -28.50
C THR A 191 10.36 -14.57 -28.10
N GLU A 192 11.23 -15.47 -27.63
CA GLU A 192 12.63 -15.16 -27.33
C GLU A 192 13.42 -14.82 -28.60
N GLN A 193 13.27 -15.58 -29.69
CA GLN A 193 13.90 -15.25 -30.98
C GLN A 193 13.44 -13.90 -31.57
N ARG A 194 12.21 -13.46 -31.28
CA ARG A 194 11.73 -12.11 -31.67
C ARG A 194 12.30 -11.02 -30.78
N GLN A 195 12.46 -11.27 -29.48
CA GLN A 195 13.09 -10.33 -28.56
C GLN A 195 14.59 -10.16 -28.82
N GLU A 196 15.31 -11.24 -29.13
CA GLU A 196 16.73 -11.17 -29.51
C GLU A 196 16.95 -10.44 -30.84
N LYS A 197 16.08 -10.64 -31.85
CA LYS A 197 16.11 -9.84 -33.09
C LYS A 197 15.79 -8.37 -32.86
N ALA A 198 14.86 -8.03 -31.96
CA ALA A 198 14.51 -6.65 -31.64
C ALA A 198 15.62 -5.94 -30.85
N LEU A 199 16.25 -6.64 -29.89
CA LEU A 199 17.39 -6.13 -29.14
C LEU A 199 18.65 -5.99 -30.02
N GLY A 200 18.90 -6.94 -30.92
CA GLY A 200 19.97 -6.82 -31.93
C GLY A 200 19.74 -5.69 -32.95
N PHE A 201 18.49 -5.34 -33.25
CA PHE A 201 18.15 -4.16 -34.07
C PHE A 201 18.34 -2.86 -33.29
N LEU A 202 17.98 -2.82 -32.01
CA LEU A 202 18.15 -1.64 -31.15
C LEU A 202 19.62 -1.35 -30.84
N SER A 203 20.44 -2.38 -30.58
CA SER A 203 21.89 -2.20 -30.41
C SER A 203 22.62 -1.75 -31.68
N ARG A 204 22.02 -1.92 -32.87
CA ARG A 204 22.57 -1.40 -34.13
C ARG A 204 22.20 0.08 -34.39
N LEU A 205 21.14 0.59 -33.75
CA LEU A 205 20.74 1.99 -33.81
C LEU A 205 21.46 2.87 -32.77
N GLU A 206 22.06 2.26 -31.75
CA GLU A 206 22.74 2.96 -30.64
C GLU A 206 24.28 3.00 -30.76
N SER A 207 24.81 2.76 -31.97
CA SER A 207 26.25 2.89 -32.24
C SER A 207 26.59 4.35 -32.63
N PRO A 208 27.53 5.04 -31.95
CA PRO A 208 27.79 6.47 -32.11
C PRO A 208 28.73 6.80 -33.28
N ASP A 209 28.47 6.26 -34.46
CA ASP A 209 29.14 6.68 -35.70
C ASP A 209 28.10 7.20 -36.69
N MET A 210 27.62 8.42 -36.44
CA MET A 210 26.83 9.20 -37.40
C MET A 210 27.79 9.90 -38.35
N PRO A 211 27.72 9.67 -39.68
CA PRO A 211 28.51 10.43 -40.64
C PRO A 211 28.05 11.89 -40.64
N THR A 212 28.93 12.80 -40.22
CA THR A 212 28.78 14.24 -40.41
C THR A 212 28.82 14.56 -41.91
N TRP A 213 27.67 14.52 -42.56
CA TRP A 213 27.47 15.09 -43.89
C TRP A 213 26.14 15.84 -43.92
N LEU A 214 26.18 17.12 -43.56
CA LEU A 214 25.88 18.24 -44.45
C LEU A 214 25.97 19.53 -43.63
N ASN A 215 27.14 20.15 -43.69
CA ASN A 215 27.23 21.59 -43.57
C ASN A 215 28.23 22.05 -44.64
N ALA A 216 27.71 22.36 -45.82
CA ALA A 216 28.44 23.04 -46.89
C ALA A 216 27.44 23.83 -47.74
N GLN A 217 27.34 25.12 -47.41
CA GLN A 217 27.22 26.29 -48.29
C GLN A 217 26.13 26.26 -49.38
N SER A 218 25.13 27.15 -49.30
CA SER A 218 25.16 28.57 -49.69
C SER A 218 23.86 29.25 -49.26
#